data_AF-M3AGJ2-F1
#
_entry.id   AF-M3AGJ2-F1
#
_cell.length_a   1.000
_cell.length_b   1.000
_cell.length_c   1.000
_cell.angle_alpha   90.00
_cell.angle_beta   90.00
_cell.angle_gamma   90.00
#
_symmetry.space_group_name_H-M   'P 1'
#
loop_
_entity.id
_entity.type
_entity.pdbx_description
1 polymer ?
#
loop_
_entity_poly.entity_id
_entity_poly.type
_entity_poly.pdbx_seq_one_letter_code
_entity_poly.pdbx_strand_id
1 'polypeptide(L)' 'MEAQMEEHWTSAAHEMVAYFGREAVSVAARRAAELARRGDWPAADRAMLLLSRVERLNREMGAGHA' A
#
# COMPACT_ATOMS: atom_id res chain seq x y z
N MET A 1 15.15 4.75 -13.95
CA MET A 1 14.95 5.26 -12.58
C MET A 1 13.56 4.87 -12.06
N GLU A 2 12.52 4.86 -12.91
CA GLU A 2 11.15 4.44 -12.54
C GLU A 2 11.04 2.98 -12.10
N ALA A 3 11.73 2.04 -12.75
CA ALA A 3 11.69 0.62 -12.40
C ALA A 3 12.20 0.30 -10.97
N GLN A 4 13.20 1.05 -10.47
CA GLN A 4 13.71 0.85 -9.10
C GLN A 4 12.69 1.35 -8.06
N MET A 5 12.03 2.47 -8.31
CA MET A 5 10.97 2.93 -7.41
C MET A 5 9.81 1.93 -7.37
N GLU A 6 9.41 1.38 -8.52
CA GLU A 6 8.34 0.39 -8.59
C GLU A 6 8.65 -0.88 -7.77
N GLU A 7 9.91 -1.33 -7.79
CA GLU A 7 10.39 -2.44 -6.99
C GLU A 7 10.33 -2.13 -5.48
N HIS A 8 10.75 -0.92 -5.07
CA HIS A 8 10.65 -0.48 -3.67
C HIS A 8 9.20 -0.44 -3.16
N TRP A 9 8.26 0.10 -3.96
CA TRP A 9 6.84 0.13 -3.58
C TRP A 9 6.22 -1.26 -3.52
N THR A 10 6.64 -2.16 -4.41
CA THR A 10 6.20 -3.55 -4.40
C THR A 10 6.71 -4.27 -3.16
N SER A 11 7.98 -4.12 -2.81
CA SER A 11 8.55 -4.70 -1.59
C SER A 11 7.85 -4.20 -0.32
N ALA A 12 7.62 -2.89 -0.20
CA ALA A 12 6.89 -2.32 0.94
C ALA A 12 5.44 -2.84 1.03
N ALA A 13 4.77 -3.04 -0.10
CA ALA A 13 3.42 -3.59 -0.14
C ALA A 13 3.39 -5.07 0.29
N HIS A 14 4.38 -5.86 -0.14
CA HIS A 14 4.55 -7.24 0.31
C HIS A 14 4.78 -7.33 1.81
N GLU A 15 5.64 -6.46 2.37
CA GLU A 15 5.89 -6.40 3.81
C GLU A 15 4.62 -6.03 4.60
N MET A 16 3.87 -5.03 4.13
CA MET A 16 2.61 -4.65 4.77
C MET A 16 1.59 -5.77 4.77
N VAL A 17 1.44 -6.47 3.64
CA VAL A 17 0.57 -7.64 3.53
C VAL A 17 1.03 -8.77 4.44
N ALA A 18 2.33 -9.07 4.47
CA ALA A 18 2.88 -10.15 5.28
C ALA A 18 2.69 -9.89 6.79
N TYR A 19 2.80 -8.63 7.21
CA TYR A 19 2.68 -8.25 8.61
C TYR A 19 1.23 -8.06 9.08
N PHE A 20 0.39 -7.40 8.28
CA PHE A 20 -0.99 -7.05 8.66
C PHE A 20 -2.06 -7.98 8.08
N GLY A 21 -1.71 -8.86 7.14
CA GLY A 21 -2.64 -9.77 6.48
C GLY A 21 -3.82 -9.03 5.85
N ARG A 22 -5.05 -9.48 6.16
CA ARG A 22 -6.29 -8.90 5.64
C ARG A 22 -6.50 -7.42 6.00
N GLU A 23 -5.88 -6.95 7.08
CA GLU A 23 -6.01 -5.56 7.53
C GLU A 23 -5.05 -4.59 6.82
N ALA A 24 -4.12 -5.09 5.99
CA ALA A 24 -3.10 -4.27 5.34
C ALA A 24 -3.67 -3.08 4.55
N VAL A 25 -4.78 -3.30 3.84
CA VAL A 25 -5.51 -2.26 3.09
C VAL A 25 -6.04 -1.18 4.02
N SER A 26 -6.71 -1.57 5.11
CA SER A 26 -7.27 -0.66 6.12
C SER A 26 -6.18 0.20 6.77
N VAL A 27 -5.03 -0.42 7.10
CA VAL A 27 -3.88 0.28 7.67
C VAL A 27 -3.27 1.28 6.69
N ALA A 28 -3.05 0.88 5.43
CA ALA A 28 -2.52 1.76 4.39
C ALA A 28 -3.44 2.96 4.14
N ALA A 29 -4.76 2.72 4.03
CA ALA A 29 -5.76 3.76 3.82
C ALA A 29 -5.81 4.76 5.00
N ARG A 30 -5.74 4.26 6.24
CA ARG A 30 -5.72 5.13 7.43
C ARG A 30 -4.50 6.04 7.44
N ARG A 31 -3.32 5.52 7.09
CA ARG A 31 -2.07 6.30 7.01
C ARG A 31 -2.12 7.36 5.92
N ALA A 32 -2.61 7.02 4.73
CA ALA A 32 -2.79 8.00 3.64
C ALA A 32 -3.72 9.15 4.07
N ALA A 33 -4.85 8.83 4.72
CA ALA A 33 -5.78 9.83 5.23
C ALA A 33 -5.19 10.69 6.36
N GLU A 34 -4.33 10.12 7.22
CA GLU A 34 -3.63 10.87 8.26
C GLU A 34 -2.64 11.88 7.69
N LEU A 35 -1.88 11.50 6.65
CA LEU A 35 -0.95 12.39 5.95
C LEU A 35 -1.68 13.53 5.24
N ALA A 36 -2.80 13.22 4.57
CA ALA A 36 -3.66 14.22 3.94
C ALA A 36 -4.22 15.22 4.97
N ARG A 37 -4.69 14.74 6.14
CA ARG A 37 -5.17 15.60 7.23
C ARG A 37 -4.08 16.52 7.81
N ARG A 38 -2.82 16.09 7.77
CA ARG A 38 -1.66 16.89 8.20
C ARG A 38 -1.21 17.91 7.14
N GLY A 39 -1.79 17.87 5.93
CA GLY A 39 -1.42 18.73 4.82
C GLY A 39 -0.14 18.30 4.10
N ASP A 40 0.42 17.12 4.41
CA ASP A 40 1.58 16.57 3.70
C ASP A 40 1.12 15.83 2.44
N TRP A 41 0.76 16.62 1.42
CA TRP A 41 0.24 16.10 0.16
C TRP A 41 1.22 15.20 -0.58
N PRO A 42 2.53 15.50 -0.67
CA PRO A 42 3.48 14.58 -1.29
C PRO A 42 3.59 13.23 -0.57
N ALA A 43 3.53 13.22 0.76
CA ALA A 43 3.53 11.96 1.51
C ALA A 43 2.20 11.20 1.35
N ALA A 44 1.07 11.92 1.32
CA ALA A 44 -0.25 11.34 1.10
C ALA A 44 -0.34 10.66 -0.27
N ASP A 45 0.19 11.30 -1.32
CA ASP A 45 0.23 10.75 -2.68
C ASP A 45 1.06 9.46 -2.74
N ARG A 46 2.26 9.46 -2.14
CA ARG A 46 3.09 8.24 -2.02
C ARG A 46 2.37 7.13 -1.24
N ALA A 47 1.65 7.48 -0.18
CA ALA A 47 0.86 6.53 0.60
C ALA A 47 -0.32 5.95 -0.20
N MET A 48 -0.92 6.74 -1.10
CA MET A 48 -1.96 6.26 -2.02
C MET A 48 -1.41 5.31 -3.10
N LEU A 49 -0.20 5.57 -3.63
CA LEU A 49 0.47 4.64 -4.54
C LEU A 49 0.74 3.29 -3.85
N LEU A 50 1.22 3.33 -2.61
CA LEU A 50 1.41 2.13 -1.79
C LEU A 50 0.09 1.40 -1.51
N LEU A 51 -0.97 2.13 -1.14
CA LEU A 51 -2.30 1.57 -0.92
C LEU A 51 -2.80 0.79 -2.15
N SER A 52 -2.69 1.39 -3.34
CA SER A 52 -3.11 0.77 -4.61
C SER A 52 -2.37 -0.56 -4.86
N ARG A 53 -1.09 -0.62 -4.48
CA ARG A 53 -0.27 -1.84 -4.59
C ARG A 53 -0.70 -2.91 -3.57
N VAL A 54 -0.96 -2.51 -2.33
CA VAL A 54 -1.45 -3.40 -1.26
C VAL A 54 -2.82 -3.97 -1.63
N GLU A 55 -3.74 -3.16 -2.15
CA GLU A 55 -5.06 -3.60 -2.61
C GLU A 55 -4.96 -4.66 -3.71
N ARG A 56 -4.06 -4.44 -4.67
CA ARG A 56 -3.80 -5.40 -5.75
C ARG A 56 -3.30 -6.73 -5.20
N LEU A 57 -2.27 -6.72 -4.36
CA LEU A 57 -1.73 -7.94 -3.75
C LEU A 57 -2.77 -8.66 -2.89
N ASN A 58 -3.54 -7.91 -2.10
CA ASN A 58 -4.60 -8.46 -1.25
C ASN A 58 -5.69 -9.15 -2.09
N ARG A 59 -6.04 -8.57 -3.25
CA ARG A 59 -6.95 -9.18 -4.21
C ARG A 59 -6.37 -10.43 -4.86
N GLU A 60 -5.11 -10.40 -5.27
CA GLU A 60 -4.42 -11.53 -5.91
C GLU A 60 -4.34 -12.74 -4.96
N MET A 61 -4.00 -12.54 -3.68
CA MET A 61 -4.00 -13.64 -2.71
C MET A 61 -5.41 -14.11 -2.34
N GLY A 62 -6.39 -13.20 -2.30
CA GLY A 62 -7.79 -13.55 -2.05
C GLY A 62 -8.42 -14.35 -3.20
N ALA A 63 -8.03 -14.08 -4.44
CA ALA A 63 -8.50 -14.80 -5.63
C ALA A 63 -7.80 -16.16 -5.83
N GLY A 64 -6.56 -16.33 -5.35
CA GLY A 64 -5.82 -17.60 -5.41
C GLY A 64 -6.27 -18.66 -4.38
N HIS A 65 -7.28 -18.36 -3.56
CA HIS A 65 -7.80 -19.24 -2.51
C HIS A 65 -9.28 -19.63 -2.72
N ALA A 66 -9.82 -19.39 -3.92
CA ALA A 66 -11.20 -19.73 -4.31
C ALA A 66 -11.25 -21.01 -5.16
#